data_AF-K0RHK0-F1
#
_entry.id   AF-K0RHK0-F1
#
_cell.length_a   1.000
_cell.length_b   1.000
_cell.length_c   1.000
_cell.angle_alpha   90.00
_cell.angle_beta   90.00
_cell.angle_gamma   90.00
#
_symmetry.space_group_name_H-M   'P 1'
#
loop_
_entity.id
_entity.type
_entity.pdbx_description
1 polymer ?
#
loop_
_entity_poly.entity_id
_entity_poly.type
_entity_poly.pdbx_seq_one_letter_code
_entity_poly.pdbx_strand_id
1 'polypeptide(L)'
;MTIYLITGGCRSGKSSHAQGLCERLCANPIYLATSSSDGEYSDDDMKDRVKRHRDDRGEAWTTIEESLYPSNHLKSMEARVVLVDCLTLWLTNHMLDRGAFSLDGGAVSKEQMATASRQALDAVKAEIDKLSSQWNSTFVFVTNEIGSGSHAETAFGRSFVDHQGWLNQYVASKADRVVHMVAGCPSVIKRKPSDGRGSSCDTTDDDLDEAEMLDRFMSSRALKMDSKGYFMLKLQEKRIVCSFYSCITNEKGEVCDLEGKKIKCCDGKVREPMKTWRARTAKELTTQVFEQWEDVTKLDLSLGHAAYIGREAQRAEQCLYSGKKYQQD
;
A
#
# COMPACT_ATOMS: atom_id res chain seq x y z
N MET A 1 -1.11 3.85 -1.70
CA MET A 1 -0.97 2.83 -0.64
C MET A 1 -1.64 1.56 -1.14
N THR A 2 -1.04 0.42 -0.86
CA THR A 2 -1.63 -0.90 -1.12
C THR A 2 -1.61 -1.75 0.15
N ILE A 3 -2.72 -2.42 0.46
CA ILE A 3 -2.84 -3.31 1.61
C ILE A 3 -3.10 -4.74 1.15
N TYR A 4 -2.29 -5.67 1.64
CA TYR A 4 -2.51 -7.11 1.51
C TYR A 4 -2.89 -7.68 2.88
N LEU A 5 -3.82 -8.62 2.86
CA LEU A 5 -4.09 -9.48 4.00
C LEU A 5 -3.84 -10.93 3.60
N ILE A 6 -2.93 -11.59 4.31
CA ILE A 6 -2.64 -13.01 4.14
C ILE A 6 -3.12 -13.71 5.41
N THR A 7 -4.16 -14.53 5.27
CA THR A 7 -4.79 -15.28 6.36
C THR A 7 -4.63 -16.78 6.14
N GLY A 8 -4.72 -17.57 7.19
CA GLY A 8 -4.74 -19.03 7.11
C GLY A 8 -4.44 -19.68 8.46
N GLY A 9 -4.52 -21.01 8.49
CA GLY A 9 -4.22 -21.77 9.70
C GLY A 9 -2.77 -21.69 10.16
N CYS A 10 -2.47 -22.31 11.31
CA CYS A 10 -1.10 -22.56 11.71
C CYS A 10 -0.40 -23.46 10.67
N ARG A 11 0.86 -23.16 10.34
CA ARG A 11 1.67 -23.90 9.35
C ARG A 11 1.06 -24.01 7.94
N SER A 12 0.18 -23.08 7.55
CA SER A 12 -0.43 -23.07 6.22
C SER A 12 0.46 -22.53 5.09
N GLY A 13 1.68 -22.07 5.40
CA GLY A 13 2.59 -21.43 4.43
C GLY A 13 2.46 -19.90 4.31
N LYS A 14 1.62 -19.26 5.15
CA LYS A 14 1.37 -17.82 5.08
C LYS A 14 2.60 -16.92 5.22
N SER A 15 3.52 -17.21 6.14
CA SER A 15 4.71 -16.36 6.34
C SER A 15 5.67 -16.45 5.14
N SER A 16 5.90 -17.65 4.59
CA SER A 16 6.73 -17.81 3.38
C SER A 16 6.11 -17.15 2.14
N HIS A 17 4.79 -17.27 1.97
CA HIS A 17 4.08 -16.58 0.88
C HIS A 17 4.18 -15.05 1.02
N ALA A 18 3.98 -14.53 2.24
CA ALA A 18 4.09 -13.11 2.54
C ALA A 18 5.50 -12.57 2.29
N GLN A 19 6.52 -13.29 2.74
CA GLN A 19 7.93 -12.93 2.52
C GLN A 19 8.25 -12.83 1.02
N GLY A 20 7.90 -13.88 0.25
CA GLY A 20 8.16 -13.89 -1.19
C GLY A 20 7.42 -12.77 -1.93
N LEU A 21 6.19 -12.43 -1.53
CA LEU A 21 5.47 -11.29 -2.07
C LEU A 21 6.22 -9.98 -1.81
N CYS A 22 6.73 -9.77 -0.59
CA CYS A 22 7.49 -8.57 -0.25
C CYS A 22 8.78 -8.44 -1.06
N GLU A 23 9.52 -9.54 -1.25
CA GLU A 23 10.77 -9.58 -2.03
C GLU A 23 10.55 -9.29 -3.52
N ARG A 24 9.40 -9.68 -4.08
CA ARG A 24 9.04 -9.34 -5.47
C ARG A 24 8.65 -7.87 -5.64
N LEU A 25 8.04 -7.26 -4.62
CA LEU A 25 7.58 -5.88 -4.67
C LEU A 25 8.66 -4.85 -4.34
N CYS A 26 9.65 -5.21 -3.50
CA CYS A 26 10.67 -4.28 -3.05
C CYS A 26 11.99 -4.99 -2.76
N ALA A 27 13.10 -4.36 -3.15
CA ALA A 27 14.45 -4.86 -2.90
C ALA A 27 14.84 -4.83 -1.41
N ASN A 28 14.29 -3.90 -0.63
CA ASN A 28 14.62 -3.74 0.80
C ASN A 28 13.32 -3.68 1.63
N PRO A 29 12.63 -4.80 1.86
CA PRO A 29 11.41 -4.83 2.66
C PRO A 29 11.70 -4.66 4.16
N ILE A 30 10.66 -4.30 4.91
CA ILE A 30 10.68 -4.23 6.39
C ILE A 30 9.89 -5.40 6.95
N TYR A 31 10.47 -6.10 7.90
CA TYR A 31 9.76 -7.02 8.77
C TYR A 31 9.39 -6.30 10.08
N LEU A 32 8.11 -6.06 10.29
CA LEU A 32 7.58 -5.51 11.52
C LEU A 32 7.07 -6.66 12.39
N ALA A 33 7.87 -7.01 13.39
CA ALA A 33 7.52 -8.02 14.38
C ALA A 33 6.59 -7.39 15.43
N THR A 34 5.33 -7.82 15.44
CA THR A 34 4.38 -7.41 16.49
C THR A 34 4.50 -8.27 17.74
N SER A 35 5.28 -9.34 17.71
CA SER A 35 5.63 -10.15 18.88
C SER A 35 7.09 -9.94 19.24
N SER A 36 7.38 -9.69 20.51
CA SER A 36 8.75 -9.71 21.01
C SER A 36 9.20 -11.15 21.26
N SER A 37 10.40 -11.52 20.79
CA SER A 37 11.06 -12.78 21.13
C SER A 37 11.52 -12.87 22.58
N ASP A 38 11.51 -11.74 23.29
CA ASP A 38 11.95 -11.62 24.69
C ASP A 38 10.76 -11.34 25.64
N GLY A 39 9.52 -11.43 25.13
CA GLY A 39 8.31 -11.23 25.91
C GLY A 39 7.92 -12.44 26.76
N GLU A 40 7.05 -12.23 27.74
CA GLU A 40 6.62 -13.24 28.74
C GLU A 40 5.91 -14.47 28.13
N TYR A 41 5.54 -14.43 26.85
CA TYR A 41 4.92 -15.54 26.09
C TYR A 41 5.90 -16.33 25.21
N SER A 42 7.18 -15.94 25.18
CA SER A 42 8.16 -16.53 24.27
C SER A 42 8.65 -17.88 24.80
N ASP A 43 8.10 -18.96 24.25
CA ASP A 43 8.62 -20.31 24.45
C ASP A 43 9.84 -20.58 23.55
N ASP A 44 10.59 -21.65 23.84
CA ASP A 44 11.79 -21.99 23.09
C ASP A 44 11.49 -22.29 21.60
N ASP A 45 10.29 -22.80 21.28
CA ASP A 45 9.84 -23.02 19.89
C ASP A 45 9.61 -21.69 19.15
N MET A 46 9.08 -20.67 19.82
CA MET A 46 8.95 -19.31 19.28
C MET A 46 10.31 -18.68 19.06
N LYS A 47 11.26 -18.83 19.99
CA LYS A 47 12.63 -18.31 19.83
C LYS A 47 13.35 -18.96 18.66
N ASP A 48 13.28 -20.28 18.55
CA ASP A 48 13.88 -21.02 17.43
C ASP A 48 13.22 -20.66 16.10
N ARG A 49 11.91 -20.39 16.10
CA ARG A 49 11.19 -19.94 14.91
C ARG A 49 11.57 -18.51 14.51
N VAL A 50 11.67 -17.59 15.46
CA VAL A 50 12.12 -16.21 15.20
C VAL A 50 13.54 -16.21 14.67
N LYS A 51 14.42 -17.01 15.26
CA LYS A 51 15.80 -17.18 14.79
C LYS A 51 15.84 -17.70 13.36
N ARG A 52 15.16 -18.82 13.06
CA ARG A 52 15.06 -19.35 11.69
C ARG A 52 14.52 -18.31 10.72
N HIS A 53 13.46 -17.59 11.07
CA HIS A 53 12.93 -16.55 10.20
C HIS A 53 13.88 -15.36 10.02
N ARG A 54 14.69 -14.99 11.03
CA ARG A 54 15.74 -13.98 10.86
C ARG A 54 16.85 -14.51 9.95
N ASP A 55 17.25 -15.77 10.10
CA ASP A 55 18.29 -16.40 9.27
C ASP A 55 17.83 -16.60 7.81
N ASP A 56 16.55 -16.90 7.59
CA ASP A 56 15.92 -17.02 6.26
C ASP A 56 15.78 -15.66 5.56
N ARG A 57 15.82 -14.56 6.32
CA ARG A 57 15.74 -13.19 5.80
C ARG A 57 17.16 -12.67 5.56
N GLY A 58 17.56 -12.56 4.28
CA GLY A 58 18.86 -12.02 3.91
C GLY A 58 19.08 -10.56 4.32
N GLU A 59 20.30 -10.05 4.13
CA GLU A 59 20.74 -8.71 4.56
C GLU A 59 19.89 -7.54 4.03
N ALA A 60 19.08 -7.78 2.99
CA ALA A 60 18.17 -6.81 2.41
C ALA A 60 16.99 -6.44 3.34
N TRP A 61 16.66 -7.29 4.32
CA TRP A 61 15.55 -7.08 5.24
C TRP A 61 15.94 -6.16 6.41
N THR A 62 15.10 -5.15 6.69
CA THR A 62 15.19 -4.40 7.95
C THR A 62 14.16 -4.95 8.93
N THR A 63 14.57 -5.33 10.15
CA THR A 63 13.65 -5.78 11.21
C THR A 63 13.34 -4.63 12.16
N ILE A 64 12.06 -4.44 12.48
CA ILE A 64 11.57 -3.53 13.52
C ILE A 64 10.72 -4.36 14.48
N GLU A 65 10.99 -4.26 15.78
CA GLU A 65 10.19 -4.90 16.82
C GLU A 65 9.38 -3.84 17.54
N GLU A 66 8.05 -3.94 17.42
CA GLU A 66 7.13 -3.01 18.05
C GLU A 66 5.80 -3.71 18.29
N SER A 67 5.52 -3.97 19.57
CA SER A 67 4.44 -4.86 20.00
C SER A 67 3.08 -4.18 20.16
N LEU A 68 3.04 -2.85 20.27
CA LEU A 68 1.80 -2.10 20.55
C LEU A 68 1.57 -0.97 19.56
N TYR A 69 2.59 -0.14 19.28
CA TYR A 69 2.44 1.10 18.53
C TYR A 69 3.34 1.21 17.27
N PRO A 70 3.17 0.33 16.27
CA PRO A 70 3.88 0.39 15.00
C PRO A 70 3.91 1.77 14.33
N SER A 71 2.88 2.60 14.55
CA SER A 71 2.82 3.94 13.96
C SER A 71 3.95 4.87 14.43
N ASN A 72 4.63 4.56 15.55
CA ASN A 72 5.83 5.28 15.97
C ASN A 72 6.98 5.17 14.95
N HIS A 73 6.94 4.17 14.07
CA HIS A 73 7.97 3.87 13.09
C HIS A 73 7.62 4.29 11.66
N LEU A 74 6.53 5.04 11.43
CA LEU A 74 6.05 5.44 10.10
C LEU A 74 7.16 6.01 9.21
N LYS A 75 8.04 6.86 9.75
CA LYS A 75 9.13 7.46 8.98
C LYS A 75 10.10 6.42 8.41
N SER A 76 10.37 5.33 9.14
CA SER A 76 11.24 4.25 8.67
C SER A 76 10.58 3.38 7.59
N MET A 77 9.23 3.38 7.56
CA MET A 77 8.41 2.59 6.65
C MET A 77 8.11 3.29 5.33
N GLU A 78 8.47 4.57 5.21
CA GLU A 78 8.17 5.40 4.05
C GLU A 78 8.76 4.85 2.75
N ALA A 79 7.93 4.79 1.70
CA ALA A 79 8.33 4.29 0.37
C ALA A 79 8.84 2.83 0.37
N ARG A 80 8.41 2.02 1.35
CA ARG A 80 8.82 0.61 1.49
C ARG A 80 7.62 -0.33 1.54
N VAL A 81 7.93 -1.62 1.38
CA VAL A 81 7.00 -2.73 1.63
C VAL A 81 7.22 -3.22 3.06
N VAL A 82 6.16 -3.27 3.86
CA VAL A 82 6.19 -3.62 5.27
C VAL A 82 5.38 -4.89 5.50
N LEU A 83 6.05 -5.96 5.92
CA LEU A 83 5.44 -7.21 6.37
C LEU A 83 5.14 -7.12 7.86
N VAL A 84 3.86 -7.13 8.22
CA VAL A 84 3.38 -7.09 9.61
C VAL A 84 3.00 -8.51 10.05
N ASP A 85 3.86 -9.14 10.85
CA ASP A 85 3.68 -10.51 11.35
C ASP A 85 3.64 -10.49 12.90
N CYS A 86 2.51 -10.80 13.53
CA CYS A 86 1.16 -10.95 12.94
C CYS A 86 0.10 -10.18 13.71
N LEU A 87 -1.03 -9.93 13.04
CA LEU A 87 -2.22 -9.31 13.65
C LEU A 87 -2.71 -10.09 14.87
N THR A 88 -2.54 -11.41 14.88
CA THR A 88 -2.98 -12.27 15.98
C THR A 88 -2.24 -11.99 17.27
N LEU A 89 -0.90 -11.98 17.23
CA LEU A 89 -0.09 -11.65 18.40
C LEU A 89 -0.20 -10.16 18.76
N TRP A 90 -0.38 -9.29 17.77
CA TRP A 90 -0.59 -7.87 18.02
C TRP A 90 -1.86 -7.62 18.86
N LEU A 91 -2.97 -8.27 18.50
CA LEU A 91 -4.21 -8.21 19.28
C LEU A 91 -4.03 -8.81 20.67
N THR A 92 -3.32 -9.94 20.79
CA THR A 92 -3.00 -10.54 22.09
C THR A 92 -2.25 -9.57 23.00
N ASN A 93 -1.25 -8.85 22.48
CA ASN A 93 -0.49 -7.88 23.27
C ASN A 93 -1.36 -6.72 23.77
N HIS A 94 -2.21 -6.17 22.90
CA HIS A 94 -3.15 -5.10 23.30
C HIS A 94 -4.19 -5.60 24.32
N MET A 95 -4.61 -6.86 24.21
CA MET A 95 -5.51 -7.47 25.20
C MET A 95 -4.82 -7.66 26.56
N LEU A 96 -3.55 -8.06 26.59
CA LEU A 96 -2.78 -8.14 27.83
C LEU A 96 -2.58 -6.76 28.45
N ASP A 97 -2.10 -5.79 27.67
CA ASP A 97 -1.81 -4.41 28.11
C ASP A 97 -3.04 -3.75 28.78
N ARG A 98 -4.23 -4.09 28.30
CA ARG A 98 -5.50 -3.57 28.82
C ARG A 98 -6.14 -4.43 29.91
N GLY A 99 -5.48 -5.52 30.31
CA GLY A 99 -5.94 -6.41 31.38
C GLY A 99 -7.18 -7.23 31.00
N ALA A 100 -7.30 -7.67 29.75
CA ALA A 100 -8.34 -8.61 29.33
C ALA A 100 -8.10 -10.02 29.87
N PHE A 101 -6.83 -10.34 30.17
CA PHE A 101 -6.39 -11.55 30.85
C PHE A 101 -5.09 -11.24 31.61
N SER A 102 -4.68 -12.15 32.49
CA SER A 102 -3.44 -12.03 33.26
C SER A 102 -2.57 -13.27 33.08
N LEU A 103 -1.26 -13.07 33.07
CA LEU A 103 -0.26 -14.12 32.96
C LEU A 103 0.00 -14.85 34.28
N ASP A 104 -0.16 -14.16 35.40
CA ASP A 104 0.00 -14.71 36.75
C ASP A 104 -1.21 -15.54 37.21
N GLY A 105 -2.21 -15.75 36.34
CA GLY A 105 -3.44 -16.46 36.66
C GLY A 105 -4.44 -15.64 37.47
N GLY A 106 -4.22 -14.32 37.62
CA GLY A 106 -5.16 -13.41 38.25
C GLY A 106 -6.56 -13.50 37.60
N ALA A 107 -7.60 -13.61 38.44
CA ALA A 107 -8.97 -13.70 37.97
C ALA A 107 -9.42 -12.36 37.35
N VAL A 108 -9.81 -12.39 36.06
CA VAL A 108 -10.38 -11.24 35.36
C VAL A 108 -11.90 -11.41 35.29
N SER A 109 -12.63 -10.39 35.72
CA SER A 109 -14.09 -10.41 35.65
C SER A 109 -14.56 -10.40 34.18
N LYS A 110 -15.74 -10.98 33.91
CA LYS A 110 -16.30 -11.02 32.55
C LYS A 110 -16.51 -9.62 31.96
N GLU A 111 -16.90 -8.65 32.78
CA GLU A 111 -17.12 -7.27 32.38
C GLU A 111 -15.81 -6.54 32.06
N GLN A 112 -14.79 -6.73 32.90
CA GLN A 112 -13.45 -6.20 32.65
C GLN A 112 -12.87 -6.78 31.36
N MET A 113 -12.93 -8.10 31.18
CA MET A 113 -12.48 -8.78 29.97
C MET A 113 -13.17 -8.25 28.71
N ALA A 114 -14.49 -8.09 28.73
CA ALA A 114 -15.25 -7.58 27.59
C ALA A 114 -14.86 -6.13 27.24
N THR A 115 -14.65 -5.29 28.26
CA THR A 115 -14.27 -3.89 28.08
C THR A 115 -12.84 -3.78 27.53
N ALA A 116 -11.89 -4.48 28.15
CA ALA A 116 -10.49 -4.50 27.74
C ALA A 116 -10.31 -5.08 26.33
N SER A 117 -11.02 -6.15 25.99
CA SER A 117 -10.95 -6.77 24.64
C SER A 117 -11.46 -5.82 23.55
N ARG A 118 -12.54 -5.09 23.83
CA ARG A 118 -13.07 -4.07 22.90
C ARG A 118 -12.09 -2.93 22.71
N GLN A 119 -11.56 -2.40 23.82
CA GLN A 119 -10.57 -1.32 23.78
C GLN A 119 -9.28 -1.76 23.06
N ALA A 120 -8.87 -3.02 23.21
CA ALA A 120 -7.73 -3.59 22.49
C ALA A 120 -7.98 -3.61 20.97
N LEU A 121 -9.14 -4.10 20.55
CA LEU A 121 -9.53 -4.10 19.14
C LEU A 121 -9.58 -2.68 18.57
N ASP A 122 -10.18 -1.73 19.30
CA ASP A 122 -10.27 -0.34 18.85
C ASP A 122 -8.89 0.33 18.75
N ALA A 123 -7.96 0.02 19.66
CA ALA A 123 -6.59 0.50 19.61
C ALA A 123 -5.83 -0.05 18.39
N VAL A 124 -5.93 -1.36 18.12
CA VAL A 124 -5.30 -1.98 16.94
C VAL A 124 -5.88 -1.40 15.65
N LYS A 125 -7.20 -1.20 15.56
CA LYS A 125 -7.85 -0.54 14.43
C LYS A 125 -7.31 0.88 14.20
N ALA A 126 -7.18 1.66 15.28
CA ALA A 126 -6.63 3.01 15.20
C ALA A 126 -5.17 3.02 14.71
N GLU A 127 -4.34 2.06 15.14
CA GLU A 127 -2.97 1.93 14.62
C GLU A 127 -2.96 1.53 13.14
N ILE A 128 -3.82 0.60 12.72
CA ILE A 128 -3.97 0.24 11.30
C ILE A 128 -4.39 1.46 10.49
N ASP A 129 -5.29 2.31 10.99
CA ASP A 129 -5.67 3.56 10.32
C ASP A 129 -4.51 4.52 10.17
N LYS A 130 -3.66 4.67 11.19
CA LYS A 130 -2.44 5.49 11.12
C LYS A 130 -1.44 4.93 10.11
N LEU A 131 -1.16 3.63 10.14
CA LEU A 131 -0.33 2.96 9.13
C LEU A 131 -0.90 3.18 7.73
N SER A 132 -2.22 3.04 7.60
CA SER A 132 -2.92 3.18 6.33
C SER A 132 -2.99 4.63 5.82
N SER A 133 -2.64 5.61 6.64
CA SER A 133 -2.54 7.01 6.19
C SER A 133 -1.28 7.27 5.35
N GLN A 134 -0.30 6.36 5.41
CA GLN A 134 0.95 6.47 4.68
C GLN A 134 0.77 6.08 3.20
N TRP A 135 0.42 7.08 2.39
CA TRP A 135 0.01 6.89 1.00
C TRP A 135 1.09 6.27 0.10
N ASN A 136 2.38 6.39 0.45
CA ASN A 136 3.52 5.93 -0.36
C ASN A 136 4.09 4.57 0.09
N SER A 137 3.42 3.83 0.97
CA SER A 137 3.90 2.53 1.46
C SER A 137 2.94 1.38 1.14
N THR A 138 3.46 0.16 1.15
CA THR A 138 2.67 -1.07 0.99
C THR A 138 2.72 -1.87 2.27
N PHE A 139 1.56 -2.27 2.80
CA PHE A 139 1.48 -3.09 4.00
C PHE A 139 0.98 -4.48 3.66
N VAL A 140 1.71 -5.50 4.12
CA VAL A 140 1.34 -6.92 4.02
C VAL A 140 1.06 -7.42 5.43
N PHE A 141 -0.21 -7.52 5.79
CA PHE A 141 -0.63 -8.01 7.11
C PHE A 141 -0.79 -9.53 7.08
N VAL A 142 -0.14 -10.22 8.02
CA VAL A 142 -0.30 -11.66 8.25
C VAL A 142 -1.21 -11.88 9.45
N THR A 143 -2.14 -12.81 9.34
CA THR A 143 -3.05 -13.18 10.43
C THR A 143 -3.37 -14.67 10.43
N ASN A 144 -3.75 -15.20 11.59
CA ASN A 144 -4.30 -16.54 11.69
C ASN A 144 -5.82 -16.53 11.45
N GLU A 145 -6.30 -17.58 10.78
CA GLU A 145 -7.71 -17.95 10.77
C GLU A 145 -7.97 -18.97 11.87
N ILE A 146 -8.65 -18.54 12.94
CA ILE A 146 -8.88 -19.33 14.16
C ILE A 146 -10.36 -19.59 14.44
N GLY A 147 -11.27 -18.99 13.65
CA GLY A 147 -12.71 -19.11 13.85
C GLY A 147 -13.37 -20.35 13.23
N SER A 148 -12.61 -21.17 12.50
CA SER A 148 -13.15 -22.33 11.75
C SER A 148 -13.17 -23.64 12.56
N GLY A 149 -12.76 -23.62 13.82
CA GLY A 149 -12.73 -24.78 14.72
C GLY A 149 -13.88 -24.82 15.71
N SER A 150 -13.80 -25.74 16.69
CA SER A 150 -14.73 -25.75 17.83
C SER A 150 -14.57 -24.48 18.68
N HIS A 151 -15.66 -24.05 19.31
CA HIS A 151 -15.61 -22.94 20.26
C HIS A 151 -14.57 -23.20 21.35
N ALA A 152 -13.80 -22.17 21.70
CA ALA A 152 -12.84 -22.26 22.78
C ALA A 152 -13.55 -22.59 24.11
N GLU A 153 -12.90 -23.40 24.94
CA GLU A 153 -13.44 -23.85 26.23
C GLU A 153 -13.47 -22.70 27.25
N THR A 154 -12.48 -21.80 27.20
CA THR A 154 -12.34 -20.68 28.14
C THR A 154 -13.12 -19.44 27.67
N ALA A 155 -13.57 -18.63 28.64
CA ALA A 155 -14.24 -17.36 28.34
C ALA A 155 -13.34 -16.39 27.57
N PHE A 156 -12.06 -16.32 27.94
CA PHE A 156 -11.06 -15.54 27.22
C PHE A 156 -10.85 -16.05 25.80
N GLY A 157 -10.71 -17.36 25.59
CA GLY A 157 -10.52 -17.93 24.26
C GLY A 157 -11.68 -17.60 23.32
N ARG A 158 -12.93 -17.64 23.80
CA ARG A 158 -14.10 -17.21 23.01
C ARG A 158 -14.04 -15.73 22.67
N SER A 159 -13.75 -14.89 23.67
CA SER A 159 -13.59 -13.45 23.46
C SER A 159 -12.49 -13.14 22.45
N PHE A 160 -11.34 -13.80 22.54
CA PHE A 160 -10.22 -13.62 21.62
C PHE A 160 -10.59 -14.02 20.19
N VAL A 161 -11.22 -15.19 19.99
CA VAL A 161 -11.66 -15.65 18.65
C VAL A 161 -12.64 -14.65 18.01
N ASP A 162 -13.60 -14.12 18.78
CA ASP A 162 -14.56 -13.13 18.27
C ASP A 162 -13.84 -11.84 17.83
N HIS A 163 -12.96 -11.29 18.67
CA HIS A 163 -12.24 -10.06 18.37
C HIS A 163 -11.20 -10.25 17.25
N GLN A 164 -10.56 -11.41 17.16
CA GLN A 164 -9.67 -11.77 16.05
C GLN A 164 -10.45 -11.82 14.74
N GLY A 165 -11.66 -12.40 14.74
CA GLY A 165 -12.55 -12.42 13.58
C GLY A 165 -12.95 -11.01 13.14
N TRP A 166 -13.32 -10.13 14.07
CA TRP A 166 -13.64 -8.74 13.77
C TRP A 166 -12.44 -7.93 13.28
N LEU A 167 -11.24 -8.21 13.81
CA LEU A 167 -10.00 -7.60 13.32
C LEU A 167 -9.69 -8.05 11.89
N ASN A 168 -9.78 -9.35 11.60
CA ASN A 168 -9.59 -9.91 10.26
C ASN A 168 -10.58 -9.27 9.27
N GLN A 169 -11.87 -9.15 9.62
CA GLN A 169 -12.88 -8.48 8.79
C GLN A 169 -12.55 -7.00 8.54
N TYR A 170 -12.11 -6.29 9.58
CA TYR A 170 -11.75 -4.88 9.48
C TYR A 170 -10.58 -4.67 8.51
N VAL A 171 -9.50 -5.43 8.65
CA VAL A 171 -8.35 -5.34 7.73
C VAL A 171 -8.75 -5.81 6.32
N ALA A 172 -9.51 -6.89 6.20
CA ALA A 172 -9.99 -7.38 4.91
C ALA A 172 -10.86 -6.34 4.18
N SER A 173 -11.62 -5.52 4.90
CA SER A 173 -12.43 -4.45 4.30
C SER A 173 -11.58 -3.38 3.62
N LYS A 174 -10.40 -3.07 4.19
CA LYS A 174 -9.42 -2.10 3.67
C LYS A 174 -8.44 -2.70 2.66
N ALA A 175 -8.21 -4.01 2.72
CA ALA A 175 -7.24 -4.70 1.87
C ALA A 175 -7.59 -4.60 0.38
N ASP A 176 -6.59 -4.33 -0.45
CA ASP A 176 -6.71 -4.43 -1.90
C ASP A 176 -6.70 -5.88 -2.36
N ARG A 177 -6.03 -6.77 -1.62
CA ARG A 177 -6.03 -8.23 -1.88
C ARG A 177 -6.09 -9.02 -0.57
N VAL A 178 -6.93 -10.05 -0.54
CA VAL A 178 -6.99 -11.01 0.58
C VAL A 178 -6.68 -12.39 0.05
N VAL A 179 -5.67 -13.03 0.61
CA VAL A 179 -5.22 -14.38 0.27
C VAL A 179 -5.45 -15.29 1.47
N HIS A 180 -6.16 -16.40 1.26
CA HIS A 180 -6.30 -17.48 2.21
C HIS A 180 -5.33 -18.60 1.87
N MET A 181 -4.46 -18.95 2.80
CA MET A 181 -3.43 -19.97 2.64
C MET A 181 -3.87 -21.30 3.24
N VAL A 182 -3.80 -22.37 2.43
CA VAL A 182 -4.13 -23.74 2.84
C VAL A 182 -3.06 -24.70 2.32
N ALA A 183 -2.40 -25.44 3.21
CA ALA A 183 -1.38 -26.43 2.86
C ALA A 183 -0.28 -25.90 1.90
N GLY A 184 0.12 -24.63 2.05
CA GLY A 184 1.09 -23.97 1.18
C GLY A 184 0.51 -23.35 -0.09
N CYS A 185 -0.77 -23.61 -0.39
CA CYS A 185 -1.44 -23.12 -1.58
C CYS A 185 -2.16 -21.78 -1.30
N PRO A 186 -1.93 -20.73 -2.09
CA PRO A 186 -2.66 -19.49 -2.00
C PRO A 186 -4.04 -19.61 -2.69
N SER A 187 -5.08 -19.09 -2.03
CA SER A 187 -6.42 -18.89 -2.59
C SER A 187 -6.83 -17.43 -2.45
N VAL A 188 -6.96 -16.72 -3.57
CA VAL A 188 -7.32 -15.31 -3.55
C VAL A 188 -8.83 -15.17 -3.34
N ILE A 189 -9.25 -14.64 -2.19
CA ILE A 189 -10.67 -14.51 -1.83
C ILE A 189 -11.22 -13.09 -1.99
N LYS A 190 -10.34 -12.08 -2.03
CA LYS A 190 -10.69 -10.70 -2.40
C LYS A 190 -9.65 -10.17 -3.36
N ARG A 191 -10.12 -9.63 -4.47
CA ARG A 191 -9.38 -8.69 -5.31
C ARG A 191 -10.16 -7.38 -5.28
N LYS A 192 -9.51 -6.27 -4.97
CA LYS A 192 -10.08 -4.97 -5.31
C LYS A 192 -10.28 -4.99 -6.81
N PRO A 193 -11.46 -4.60 -7.31
CA PRO A 193 -11.63 -4.43 -8.74
C PRO A 193 -10.45 -3.60 -9.22
N SER A 194 -9.63 -4.16 -10.10
CA SER A 194 -8.86 -3.31 -10.99
C SER A 194 -9.86 -2.37 -11.67
N ASP A 195 -9.47 -1.17 -12.08
CA ASP A 195 -10.35 -0.19 -12.73
C ASP A 195 -10.89 -0.69 -14.10
N GLY A 196 -11.53 -1.86 -14.14
CA GLY A 196 -11.90 -2.65 -15.31
C GLY A 196 -10.77 -3.47 -15.92
N ARG A 197 -9.67 -3.81 -15.21
CA ARG A 197 -8.58 -4.64 -15.78
C ARG A 197 -8.92 -6.13 -15.77
N GLY A 198 -9.78 -6.54 -16.69
CA GLY A 198 -9.87 -7.92 -17.16
C GLY A 198 -9.73 -7.95 -18.68
N SER A 199 -8.62 -8.50 -19.19
CA SER A 199 -8.53 -9.00 -20.57
C SER A 199 -8.40 -10.50 -20.46
N SER A 200 -9.24 -11.23 -21.19
CA SER A 200 -9.12 -12.66 -21.38
C SER A 200 -7.80 -12.97 -22.12
N CYS A 201 -6.78 -13.46 -21.42
CA CYS A 201 -5.76 -14.31 -22.03
C CYS A 201 -4.91 -15.02 -20.97
N ASP A 202 -4.68 -16.32 -21.25
CA ASP A 202 -3.83 -17.34 -20.62
C ASP A 202 -2.39 -16.92 -20.24
N THR A 203 -2.26 -15.89 -19.42
CA THR A 203 -1.15 -15.73 -18.49
C THR A 203 -1.72 -16.07 -17.11
N THR A 204 -1.01 -16.85 -16.30
CA THR A 204 -1.51 -17.19 -14.96
C THR A 204 -1.87 -15.89 -14.26
N ASP A 205 -3.15 -15.73 -13.91
CA ASP A 205 -3.79 -14.52 -13.34
C ASP A 205 -2.92 -13.80 -12.29
N ASP A 206 -2.04 -14.53 -11.61
CA ASP A 206 -1.09 -14.05 -10.61
C ASP A 206 0.04 -13.15 -11.15
N ASP A 207 0.64 -13.42 -12.32
CA ASP A 207 1.76 -12.62 -12.84
C ASP A 207 1.29 -11.22 -13.29
N LEU A 208 0.11 -11.16 -13.91
CA LEU A 208 -0.54 -9.90 -14.28
C LEU A 208 -0.95 -9.10 -13.04
N ASP A 209 -1.47 -9.78 -12.01
CA ASP A 209 -1.80 -9.18 -10.72
C ASP A 209 -0.53 -8.58 -10.08
N GLU A 210 0.59 -9.29 -10.08
CA GLU A 210 1.86 -8.82 -9.52
C GLU A 210 2.41 -7.61 -10.26
N ALA A 211 2.37 -7.60 -11.59
CA ALA A 211 2.79 -6.45 -12.38
C ALA A 211 1.91 -5.21 -12.10
N GLU A 212 0.59 -5.37 -11.99
CA GLU A 212 -0.32 -4.27 -11.62
C GLU A 212 -0.04 -3.75 -10.20
N MET A 213 0.31 -4.64 -9.28
CA MET A 213 0.64 -4.29 -7.91
C MET A 213 1.95 -3.51 -7.82
N LEU A 214 2.98 -3.95 -8.53
CA LEU A 214 4.24 -3.24 -8.61
C LEU A 214 4.05 -1.86 -9.26
N ASP A 215 3.24 -1.77 -10.32
CA ASP A 215 2.89 -0.50 -10.97
C ASP A 215 2.27 0.47 -9.95
N ARG A 216 1.23 0.07 -9.21
CA ARG A 216 0.61 0.89 -8.16
C ARG A 216 1.58 1.29 -7.04
N PHE A 217 2.44 0.37 -6.60
CA PHE A 217 3.44 0.67 -5.58
C PHE A 217 4.40 1.76 -6.09
N MET A 218 4.92 1.58 -7.30
CA MET A 218 5.84 2.53 -7.92
C MET A 218 5.15 3.87 -8.17
N SER A 219 3.88 3.90 -8.58
CA SER A 219 3.07 5.12 -8.73
C SER A 219 2.94 5.93 -7.44
N SER A 220 2.98 5.28 -6.28
CA SER A 220 2.85 5.96 -4.99
C SER A 220 4.13 6.61 -4.47
N ARG A 221 5.24 6.57 -5.22
CA ARG A 221 6.51 7.15 -4.78
C ARG A 221 6.53 8.68 -4.92
N ALA A 222 7.32 9.35 -4.08
CA ALA A 222 7.60 10.77 -4.28
C ALA A 222 8.41 10.97 -5.56
N LEU A 223 7.93 11.86 -6.44
CA LEU A 223 8.59 12.24 -7.68
C LEU A 223 9.06 13.70 -7.59
N LYS A 224 10.35 13.93 -7.83
CA LYS A 224 10.89 15.28 -7.99
C LYS A 224 10.53 15.77 -9.39
N MET A 225 9.51 16.62 -9.48
CA MET A 225 9.08 17.24 -10.73
C MET A 225 9.82 18.55 -11.00
N ASP A 226 9.89 18.93 -12.27
CA ASP A 226 10.58 20.17 -12.67
C ASP A 226 9.79 21.40 -12.21
N SER A 227 10.50 22.42 -11.74
CA SER A 227 9.89 23.61 -11.11
C SER A 227 9.19 24.53 -12.11
N LYS A 228 9.52 24.44 -13.40
CA LYS A 228 9.00 25.32 -14.44
C LYS A 228 7.56 25.03 -14.83
N GLY A 229 7.02 23.86 -14.50
CA GLY A 229 5.61 23.54 -14.79
C GLY A 229 5.27 22.05 -14.66
N TYR A 230 4.00 21.74 -14.88
CA TYR A 230 3.46 20.38 -14.80
C TYR A 230 2.58 20.03 -16.01
N PHE A 231 2.46 18.73 -16.26
CA PHE A 231 1.62 18.17 -17.32
C PHE A 231 0.43 17.44 -16.71
N MET A 232 -0.76 17.75 -17.22
CA MET A 232 -2.00 17.04 -16.87
C MET A 232 -2.43 16.19 -18.05
N LEU A 233 -2.58 14.90 -17.81
CA LEU A 233 -3.10 13.95 -18.79
C LEU A 233 -4.53 13.58 -18.44
N LYS A 234 -5.36 13.42 -19.47
CA LYS A 234 -6.72 12.88 -19.35
C LYS A 234 -7.14 12.19 -20.63
N LEU A 235 -8.16 11.35 -20.53
CA LEU A 235 -8.83 10.77 -21.70
C LEU A 235 -10.09 11.58 -22.04
N GLN A 236 -10.21 12.00 -23.29
CA GLN A 236 -11.38 12.73 -23.79
C GLN A 236 -11.62 12.36 -25.26
N GLU A 237 -12.87 12.06 -25.64
CA GLU A 237 -13.26 11.82 -27.04
C GLU A 237 -12.38 10.78 -27.76
N LYS A 238 -12.05 9.68 -27.08
CA LYS A 238 -11.14 8.63 -27.58
C LYS A 238 -9.75 9.17 -27.97
N ARG A 239 -9.25 10.18 -27.25
CA ARG A 239 -7.88 10.69 -27.37
C ARG A 239 -7.24 10.88 -26.01
N ILE A 240 -5.92 10.80 -26.00
CA ILE A 240 -5.07 11.24 -24.90
C ILE A 240 -4.93 12.75 -25.04
N VAL A 241 -5.36 13.49 -24.02
CA VAL A 241 -5.23 14.94 -23.94
C VAL A 241 -4.18 15.27 -22.90
N CYS A 242 -3.11 15.93 -23.33
CA CYS A 242 -2.05 16.40 -22.45
C CYS A 242 -2.05 17.91 -22.44
N SER A 243 -2.01 18.52 -21.26
CA SER A 243 -2.04 19.97 -21.07
C SER A 243 -0.88 20.41 -20.20
N PHE A 244 -0.10 21.39 -20.66
CA PHE A 244 1.02 21.97 -19.92
C PHE A 244 0.61 23.26 -19.20
N TYR A 245 1.03 23.39 -17.95
CA TYR A 245 0.83 24.56 -17.10
C TYR A 245 2.17 25.04 -16.53
N SER A 246 2.49 26.33 -16.70
CA SER A 246 3.71 26.91 -16.12
C SER A 246 3.62 27.07 -14.60
N CYS A 247 4.75 26.95 -13.91
CA CYS A 247 4.89 27.32 -12.51
C CYS A 247 5.94 28.43 -12.31
N ILE A 248 6.42 29.02 -13.39
CA ILE A 248 7.40 30.12 -13.36
C ILE A 248 6.76 31.32 -12.68
N THR A 249 7.45 31.92 -11.72
CA THR A 249 7.04 33.17 -11.06
C THR A 249 8.04 34.28 -11.32
N ASN A 250 7.56 35.51 -11.45
CA ASN A 250 8.42 36.69 -11.48
C ASN A 250 8.77 37.18 -10.07
N GLU A 251 9.59 38.23 -9.96
CA GLU A 251 9.99 38.85 -8.68
C GLU A 251 8.81 39.36 -7.83
N LYS A 252 7.65 39.58 -8.46
CA LYS A 252 6.40 40.01 -7.79
C LYS A 252 5.54 38.82 -7.34
N GLY A 253 6.00 37.59 -7.54
CA GLY A 253 5.27 36.36 -7.23
C GLY A 253 4.14 36.04 -8.23
N GLU A 254 4.08 36.70 -9.38
CA GLU A 254 3.06 36.47 -10.39
C GLU A 254 3.47 35.32 -11.30
N VAL A 255 2.52 34.45 -11.65
CA VAL A 255 2.78 33.31 -12.54
C VAL A 255 2.99 33.81 -13.98
N CYS A 256 4.06 33.35 -14.61
CA CYS A 256 4.49 33.74 -15.95
C CYS A 256 4.49 32.57 -16.92
N ASP A 257 4.49 32.89 -18.21
CA ASP A 257 4.77 31.94 -19.28
C ASP A 257 6.28 31.67 -19.44
N LEU A 258 6.64 30.87 -20.46
CA LEU A 258 8.03 30.49 -20.74
C LEU A 258 8.88 31.68 -21.25
N GLU A 259 8.26 32.82 -21.57
CA GLU A 259 8.93 34.06 -21.95
C GLU A 259 8.96 35.08 -20.80
N GLY A 260 8.47 34.72 -19.61
CA GLY A 260 8.41 35.59 -18.44
C GLY A 260 7.25 36.58 -18.47
N LYS A 261 6.32 36.49 -19.42
CA LYS A 261 5.12 37.35 -19.47
C LYS A 261 4.07 36.83 -18.50
N LYS A 262 3.46 37.76 -17.77
CA LYS A 262 2.42 37.45 -16.78
C LYS A 262 1.24 36.72 -17.43
N ILE A 263 0.91 35.56 -16.90
CA ILE A 263 -0.32 34.84 -17.21
C ILE A 263 -1.42 35.41 -16.30
N LYS A 264 -2.56 35.78 -16.88
CA LYS A 264 -3.72 36.21 -16.10
C LYS A 264 -4.27 35.04 -15.29
N CYS A 265 -3.95 34.99 -14.01
CA CYS A 265 -4.65 34.18 -13.02
C CYS A 265 -5.86 35.00 -12.51
N CYS A 266 -6.99 34.96 -13.20
CA CYS A 266 -8.15 35.80 -12.83
C CYS A 266 -9.20 35.01 -12.03
N ASP A 267 -9.50 35.53 -10.83
CA ASP A 267 -10.86 35.76 -10.31
C ASP A 267 -11.85 34.58 -10.35
N GLY A 268 -11.45 33.42 -9.83
CA GLY A 268 -12.36 32.26 -9.69
C GLY A 268 -12.65 31.50 -11.00
N LYS A 269 -11.94 31.80 -12.09
CA LYS A 269 -11.98 31.00 -13.33
C LYS A 269 -10.90 29.91 -13.34
N VAL A 270 -11.21 28.79 -14.00
CA VAL A 270 -10.26 27.68 -14.20
C VAL A 270 -9.05 28.18 -14.99
N ARG A 271 -7.85 27.84 -14.51
CA ARG A 271 -6.60 28.18 -15.18
C ARG A 271 -6.55 27.50 -16.56
N GLU A 272 -6.32 28.30 -17.61
CA GLU A 272 -6.12 27.77 -18.96
C GLU A 272 -4.70 27.19 -19.12
N PRO A 273 -4.54 26.06 -19.82
CA PRO A 273 -3.23 25.52 -20.13
C PRO A 273 -2.51 26.38 -21.16
N MET A 274 -1.18 26.45 -21.05
CA MET A 274 -0.35 27.14 -22.03
C MET A 274 -0.34 26.44 -23.38
N LYS A 275 -0.36 25.10 -23.35
CA LYS A 275 -0.37 24.25 -24.53
C LYS A 275 -1.18 23.00 -24.23
N THR A 276 -1.94 22.56 -25.22
CA THR A 276 -2.68 21.31 -25.16
C THR A 276 -2.44 20.50 -26.42
N TRP A 277 -2.16 19.21 -26.23
CA TRP A 277 -1.99 18.22 -27.29
C TRP A 277 -3.12 17.20 -27.24
N ARG A 278 -3.44 16.65 -28.41
CA ARG A 278 -4.43 15.59 -28.57
C ARG A 278 -3.82 14.49 -29.42
N ALA A 279 -3.60 13.33 -28.83
CA ALA A 279 -2.96 12.19 -29.47
C ALA A 279 -3.83 10.94 -29.42
N ARG A 280 -3.60 10.03 -30.37
CA ARG A 280 -4.24 8.72 -30.46
C ARG A 280 -3.37 7.64 -29.81
N THR A 281 -2.07 7.87 -29.77
CA THR A 281 -1.08 6.93 -29.22
C THR A 281 -0.14 7.62 -28.26
N ALA A 282 0.49 6.84 -27.37
CA ALA A 282 1.52 7.35 -26.48
C ALA A 282 2.72 7.89 -27.26
N LYS A 283 3.07 7.21 -28.35
CA LYS A 283 4.13 7.62 -29.28
C LYS A 283 3.81 8.97 -29.93
N GLU A 284 2.58 9.14 -30.41
CA GLU A 284 2.15 10.40 -31.01
C GLU A 284 2.23 11.55 -29.99
N LEU A 285 1.77 11.32 -28.75
CA LEU A 285 1.84 12.33 -27.70
C LEU A 285 3.28 12.73 -27.39
N THR A 286 4.14 11.75 -27.12
CA THR A 286 5.53 11.98 -26.73
C THR A 286 6.34 12.64 -27.85
N THR A 287 6.09 12.29 -29.11
CA THR A 287 6.68 12.98 -30.28
C THR A 287 6.24 14.45 -30.32
N GLN A 288 4.95 14.72 -30.13
CA GLN A 288 4.41 16.09 -30.15
C GLN A 288 4.98 16.96 -29.03
N VAL A 289 5.20 16.39 -27.85
CA VAL A 289 5.69 17.12 -26.67
C VAL A 289 7.21 17.28 -26.68
N PHE A 290 7.97 16.22 -26.99
CA PHE A 290 9.42 16.22 -26.82
C PHE A 290 10.22 16.52 -28.10
N GLU A 291 9.63 16.32 -29.28
CA GLU A 291 10.35 16.49 -30.55
C GLU A 291 9.80 17.67 -31.37
N GLN A 292 8.48 17.92 -31.31
CA GLN A 292 7.83 18.93 -32.15
C GLN A 292 7.52 20.24 -31.44
N TRP A 293 7.53 20.26 -30.10
CA TRP A 293 7.29 21.49 -29.36
C TRP A 293 8.60 22.22 -29.09
N GLU A 294 8.85 23.29 -29.84
CA GLU A 294 10.11 24.04 -29.76
C GLU A 294 10.44 24.56 -28.35
N ASP A 295 9.41 24.98 -27.58
CA ASP A 295 9.62 25.49 -26.22
C ASP A 295 9.93 24.40 -25.19
N VAL A 296 9.87 23.12 -25.55
CA VAL A 296 10.25 22.04 -24.62
C VAL A 296 11.68 22.21 -24.13
N THR A 297 12.56 22.78 -24.96
CA THR A 297 13.95 23.11 -24.62
C THR A 297 14.07 24.23 -23.58
N LYS A 298 13.03 25.05 -23.42
CA LYS A 298 12.95 26.09 -22.38
C LYS A 298 12.54 25.50 -21.02
N LEU A 299 11.96 24.30 -21.03
CA LEU A 299 11.78 23.51 -19.83
C LEU A 299 13.12 22.87 -19.48
N ASP A 300 13.54 23.01 -18.22
CA ASP A 300 14.67 22.22 -17.69
C ASP A 300 14.17 20.80 -17.42
N LEU A 301 13.61 20.15 -18.45
CA LEU A 301 12.88 18.91 -18.29
C LEU A 301 13.85 17.79 -17.92
N SER A 302 13.79 17.31 -16.68
CA SER A 302 14.63 16.20 -16.26
C SER A 302 14.25 14.91 -16.99
N LEU A 303 15.22 14.03 -17.22
CA LEU A 303 14.97 12.68 -17.78
C LEU A 303 13.91 11.92 -16.96
N GLY A 304 13.86 12.15 -15.64
CA GLY A 304 12.85 11.56 -14.77
C GLY A 304 11.43 12.01 -15.08
N HIS A 305 11.22 13.32 -15.30
CA HIS A 305 9.92 13.88 -15.66
C HIS A 305 9.49 13.47 -17.07
N ALA A 306 10.42 13.48 -18.04
CA ALA A 306 10.17 12.97 -19.38
C ALA A 306 9.73 11.49 -19.37
N ALA A 307 10.41 10.64 -18.59
CA ALA A 307 10.05 9.25 -18.42
C ALA A 307 8.69 9.06 -17.72
N TYR A 308 8.33 9.94 -16.76
CA TYR A 308 7.00 9.94 -16.15
C TYR A 308 5.90 10.22 -17.17
N ILE A 309 6.03 11.29 -17.95
CA ILE A 309 5.07 11.63 -19.01
C ILE A 309 4.94 10.47 -20.01
N GLY A 310 6.05 9.82 -20.38
CA GLY A 310 6.05 8.66 -21.26
C GLY A 310 5.25 7.48 -20.69
N ARG A 311 5.45 7.13 -19.41
CA ARG A 311 4.68 6.07 -18.74
C ARG A 311 3.20 6.42 -18.63
N GLU A 312 2.87 7.66 -18.27
CA GLU A 312 1.48 8.13 -18.20
C GLU A 312 0.81 8.11 -19.57
N ALA A 313 1.53 8.47 -20.63
CA ALA A 313 1.04 8.38 -22.00
C ALA A 313 0.74 6.92 -22.41
N GLN A 314 1.66 5.99 -22.10
CA GLN A 314 1.46 4.56 -22.36
C GLN A 314 0.27 4.00 -21.58
N ARG A 315 0.13 4.37 -20.30
CA ARG A 315 -1.00 3.95 -19.46
C ARG A 315 -2.31 4.52 -20.00
N ALA A 316 -2.35 5.80 -20.35
CA ALA A 316 -3.52 6.44 -20.94
C ALA A 316 -3.92 5.75 -22.27
N GLU A 317 -2.96 5.42 -23.13
CA GLU A 317 -3.17 4.66 -24.37
C GLU A 317 -3.77 3.27 -24.10
N GLN A 318 -3.24 2.52 -23.14
CA GLN A 318 -3.79 1.21 -22.77
C GLN A 318 -5.23 1.32 -22.23
N CYS A 319 -5.50 2.32 -21.39
CA CYS A 319 -6.86 2.61 -20.91
C CYS A 319 -7.80 2.96 -22.08
N LEU A 320 -7.30 3.71 -23.07
CA LEU A 320 -8.05 4.06 -24.29
C LEU A 320 -8.49 2.81 -25.06
N TYR A 321 -7.56 1.87 -25.29
CA TYR A 321 -7.84 0.65 -26.04
C TYR A 321 -8.73 -0.33 -25.31
N SER A 322 -8.52 -0.44 -24.00
CA SER A 322 -9.29 -1.37 -23.17
C SER A 322 -10.61 -0.82 -22.66
N GLY A 323 -10.89 0.48 -22.87
CA GLY A 323 -12.09 1.16 -22.36
C GLY A 323 -12.10 1.39 -20.85
N LYS A 324 -10.95 1.20 -20.19
CA LYS A 324 -10.80 1.32 -18.73
C LYS A 324 -10.71 2.78 -18.29
N LYS A 325 -11.07 3.03 -17.03
CA LYS A 325 -10.90 4.36 -16.44
C LYS A 325 -9.41 4.68 -16.32
N TYR A 326 -9.03 5.84 -16.82
CA TYR A 326 -7.69 6.39 -16.62
C TYR A 326 -7.72 7.38 -15.45
N GLN A 327 -6.73 7.26 -14.59
CA GLN A 327 -6.40 8.23 -13.56
C GLN A 327 -4.88 8.41 -13.59
N GLN A 328 -4.46 9.66 -13.75
CA GLN A 328 -3.06 10.05 -13.67
C GLN A 328 -2.54 9.82 -12.24
N ASP A 329 -1.30 9.34 -12.16
CA ASP A 329 -0.53 9.21 -10.90
C ASP A 329 -0.26 10.57 -10.25
#